data_AF-A0A971BIM0-F1
#
_entry.id   AF-A0A971BIM0-F1
#
_cell.length_a   1.000
_cell.length_b   1.000
_cell.length_c   1.000
_cell.angle_alpha   90.00
_cell.angle_beta   90.00
_cell.angle_gamma   90.00
#
_symmetry.space_group_name_H-M   'P 1'
#
loop_
_entity.id
_entity.type
_entity.pdbx_description
1 polymer ?
#
loop_
_entity_poly.entity_id
_entity_poly.type
_entity_poly.pdbx_seq_one_letter_code
_entity_poly.pdbx_strand_id
1 'polypeptide(L)'
;INLLPKDRYVNWSTMAIAANQLPGVTYGMLKGGNVRVGMEDNIYYSHGRLAKSNAELVERMVRIIRELEMEIATPEEAREILKLKPLK
;
A
#
# COMPACT_ATOMS: atom_id res chain seq x y z
N ILE A 1 10.16 11.18 4.26
CA ILE A 1 11.18 10.11 4.43
C ILE A 1 12.55 10.59 4.90
N ASN A 2 12.97 11.83 4.64
CA ASN A 2 14.35 12.29 4.95
C ASN A 2 14.72 12.35 6.44
N LEU A 3 13.73 12.31 7.33
CA LEU A 3 13.92 12.29 8.79
C LEU A 3 13.91 10.88 9.39
N LEU A 4 13.73 9.83 8.57
CA LEU A 4 13.84 8.47 9.08
C LEU A 4 15.29 8.17 9.48
N PRO A 5 15.50 7.33 10.52
CA PRO A 5 16.80 6.77 10.85
C PRO A 5 17.53 6.23 9.61
N LYS A 6 18.82 6.56 9.47
CA LYS A 6 19.67 6.14 8.34
C LYS A 6 20.53 4.92 8.65
N ASP A 7 20.67 4.60 9.93
CA ASP A 7 21.49 3.51 10.47
C ASP A 7 20.74 2.18 10.59
N ARG A 8 19.43 2.18 10.35
CA ARG A 8 18.59 0.99 10.40
C ARG A 8 17.46 1.04 9.37
N TYR A 9 17.03 -0.13 8.92
CA TYR A 9 15.81 -0.24 8.12
C TYR A 9 14.59 0.15 8.95
N VAL A 10 13.73 0.98 8.37
CA VAL A 10 12.44 1.38 8.96
C VAL A 10 11.34 0.93 8.02
N ASN A 11 10.53 0.00 8.48
CA ASN A 11 9.32 -0.36 7.77
C ASN A 11 8.25 0.73 8.01
N TRP A 12 7.67 1.24 6.92
CA TRP A 12 6.60 2.21 6.97
C TRP A 12 5.60 1.94 5.85
N SER A 13 4.35 2.36 6.03
CA SER A 13 3.29 2.27 5.03
C SER A 13 2.62 3.62 4.83
N THR A 14 2.12 3.88 3.62
CA THR A 14 1.40 5.10 3.28
C THR A 14 -0.09 4.84 3.17
N MET A 15 -0.86 5.72 3.78
CA MET A 15 -2.29 5.91 3.58
C MET A 15 -2.52 7.32 3.04
N ALA A 16 -3.55 7.49 2.23
CA ALA A 16 -4.11 8.80 1.94
C ALA A 16 -5.64 8.72 1.80
N ILE A 17 -6.32 9.83 2.10
CA ILE A 17 -7.78 9.88 2.23
C ILE A 17 -8.45 10.32 0.93
N ALA A 18 -9.58 9.68 0.62
CA ALA A 18 -10.45 9.97 -0.52
C ALA A 18 -9.67 10.03 -1.86
N ALA A 19 -9.86 11.09 -2.64
CA ALA A 19 -9.23 11.28 -3.95
C ALA A 19 -7.69 11.23 -3.90
N ASN A 20 -7.08 11.46 -2.73
CA ASN A 20 -5.63 11.40 -2.57
C ASN A 20 -5.09 9.98 -2.37
N GLN A 21 -5.95 8.96 -2.16
CA GLN A 21 -5.51 7.57 -1.92
C GLN A 21 -4.54 7.11 -3.01
N LEU A 22 -4.96 7.09 -4.27
CA LEU A 22 -4.13 6.61 -5.38
C LEU A 22 -2.80 7.37 -5.52
N PRO A 23 -2.78 8.72 -5.70
CA PRO A 23 -1.50 9.42 -5.86
C PRO A 23 -0.63 9.34 -4.62
N GLY A 24 -1.23 9.41 -3.42
CA GLY A 24 -0.50 9.39 -2.15
C GLY A 24 0.20 8.05 -1.90
N VAL A 25 -0.51 6.93 -2.03
CA VAL A 25 0.07 5.60 -1.80
C VAL A 25 1.09 5.25 -2.88
N THR A 26 0.86 5.66 -4.13
CA THR A 26 1.82 5.46 -5.23
C THR A 26 3.11 6.24 -4.98
N TYR A 27 3.02 7.51 -4.56
CA TYR A 27 4.19 8.29 -4.19
C TYR A 27 4.94 7.66 -3.00
N GLY A 28 4.22 7.21 -1.99
CA GLY A 28 4.80 6.54 -0.83
C GLY A 28 5.59 5.29 -1.19
N MET A 29 5.01 4.46 -2.05
CA MET A 29 5.66 3.27 -2.60
C MET A 29 6.93 3.60 -3.39
N LEU A 30 6.88 4.59 -4.28
CA LEU A 30 8.07 5.06 -5.02
C LEU A 30 9.18 5.63 -4.11
N LYS A 31 8.86 5.94 -2.86
CA LYS A 31 9.83 6.35 -1.82
C LYS A 31 10.30 5.17 -0.95
N GLY A 32 9.99 3.94 -1.33
CA GLY A 32 10.41 2.72 -0.63
C GLY A 32 9.51 2.33 0.54
N GLY A 33 8.27 2.84 0.59
CA GLY A 33 7.26 2.48 1.59
C GLY A 33 6.31 1.38 1.11
N ASN A 34 5.52 0.85 2.04
CA ASN A 34 4.39 -0.02 1.72
C ASN A 34 3.14 0.80 1.39
N VAL A 35 2.13 0.13 0.83
CA VAL A 35 0.84 0.75 0.46
C VAL A 35 -0.28 0.30 1.38
N ARG A 36 -1.25 1.19 1.62
CA ARG A 36 -2.53 0.84 2.21
C ARG A 36 -3.66 1.40 1.34
N VAL A 37 -4.60 0.53 0.98
CA VAL A 37 -5.82 0.87 0.26
C VAL A 37 -7.03 0.26 0.96
N GLY A 38 -8.21 0.81 0.69
CA GLY A 38 -9.47 0.31 1.23
C GLY A 38 -10.55 1.38 1.27
N MET A 39 -11.80 0.94 1.41
CA MET A 39 -13.01 1.76 1.53
C MET A 39 -13.06 2.51 2.86
N GLU A 40 -12.28 2.09 3.87
CA GLU A 40 -12.04 2.89 5.09
C GLU A 40 -11.42 4.24 4.75
N ASP A 41 -10.51 4.27 3.77
CA ASP A 41 -9.74 5.46 3.44
C ASP A 41 -10.35 6.19 2.22
N ASN A 42 -10.98 5.46 1.28
CA ASN A 42 -11.56 6.00 0.05
C ASN A 42 -12.64 5.09 -0.56
N ILE A 43 -13.84 5.61 -0.77
CA ILE A 43 -14.96 4.87 -1.38
C ILE A 43 -15.02 4.93 -2.92
N TYR A 44 -14.11 5.66 -3.59
CA TYR A 44 -14.12 5.86 -5.03
C TYR A 44 -12.99 5.11 -5.74
N TYR A 45 -13.29 4.42 -6.85
CA TYR A 45 -12.27 3.91 -7.76
C TYR A 45 -11.68 5.03 -8.62
N SER A 46 -12.51 5.92 -9.13
CA SER A 46 -12.07 7.11 -9.87
C SER A 46 -13.03 8.25 -9.61
N HIS A 47 -12.71 9.45 -10.09
CA HIS A 47 -13.60 10.60 -9.95
C HIS A 47 -15.02 10.24 -10.42
N GLY A 48 -16.01 10.36 -9.53
CA GLY A 48 -17.41 10.04 -9.79
C GLY A 48 -17.77 8.55 -9.87
N ARG A 49 -16.82 7.62 -9.76
CA ARG A 49 -17.08 6.16 -9.80
C ARG A 49 -16.76 5.54 -8.45
N LEU A 50 -17.79 5.12 -7.72
CA LEU A 50 -17.62 4.34 -6.49
C LEU A 50 -16.84 3.05 -6.77
N ALA A 51 -16.03 2.64 -5.80
CA ALA A 51 -15.41 1.33 -5.80
C ALA A 51 -16.50 0.27 -5.57
N LYS A 52 -16.44 -0.83 -6.33
CA LYS A 52 -17.36 -1.95 -6.18
C LYS A 52 -17.10 -2.76 -4.92
N SER A 53 -15.84 -2.77 -4.46
CA SER A 53 -15.39 -3.52 -3.29
C SER A 53 -14.00 -3.04 -2.84
N ASN A 54 -13.59 -3.44 -1.64
CA ASN A 54 -12.19 -3.34 -1.21
C ASN A 54 -11.24 -4.08 -2.18
N ALA A 55 -11.67 -5.25 -2.70
CA ALA A 55 -10.88 -6.03 -3.64
C ALA A 55 -10.58 -5.25 -4.92
N GLU A 56 -11.53 -4.47 -5.46
CA GLU A 56 -11.30 -3.66 -6.67
C GLU A 56 -10.20 -2.58 -6.44
N LEU A 57 -10.13 -2.02 -5.23
CA LEU A 57 -9.07 -1.08 -4.86
C LEU A 57 -7.71 -1.80 -4.74
N VAL A 58 -7.69 -3.01 -4.16
CA VAL A 58 -6.49 -3.85 -4.07
C VAL A 58 -6.00 -4.25 -5.45
N GLU A 59 -6.85 -4.78 -6.31
CA GLU A 59 -6.54 -5.20 -7.69
C GLU A 59 -5.92 -4.06 -8.51
N ARG A 60 -6.44 -2.85 -8.35
CA ARG A 60 -5.86 -1.67 -8.99
C ARG A 60 -4.42 -1.44 -8.55
N MET A 61 -4.17 -1.50 -7.24
CA MET A 61 -2.84 -1.26 -6.71
C MET A 61 -1.88 -2.39 -7.08
N VAL A 62 -2.32 -3.65 -7.04
CA VAL A 62 -1.56 -4.82 -7.52
C VAL A 62 -1.15 -4.65 -8.98
N ARG A 63 -2.07 -4.23 -9.85
CA ARG A 63 -1.74 -3.92 -11.25
C ARG A 63 -0.62 -2.89 -11.33
N ILE A 64 -0.77 -1.74 -10.68
CA ILE A 64 0.23 -0.65 -10.72
C ILE A 64 1.58 -1.10 -10.17
N ILE A 65 1.61 -1.87 -9.09
CA ILE A 65 2.84 -2.42 -8.51
C ILE A 65 3.57 -3.30 -9.55
N ARG A 66 2.84 -4.18 -10.24
CA ARG A 66 3.41 -5.05 -11.28
C ARG A 66 3.86 -4.30 -12.53
N GLU A 67 3.14 -3.25 -12.94
CA GLU A 67 3.58 -2.36 -14.04
C GLU A 67 4.89 -1.63 -13.72
N LEU A 68 5.27 -1.54 -12.44
CA LEU A 68 6.54 -0.97 -11.98
C LEU A 68 7.60 -2.06 -11.71
N GLU A 69 7.36 -3.28 -12.17
CA GLU A 69 8.26 -4.44 -12.02
C GLU A 69 8.57 -4.78 -10.55
N MET A 70 7.59 -4.55 -9.67
CA MET A 70 7.64 -4.91 -8.25
C MET A 70 6.71 -6.08 -7.95
N GLU A 71 6.99 -6.79 -6.85
CA GLU A 71 6.17 -7.91 -6.36
C GLU A 71 5.42 -7.57 -5.07
N ILE A 72 4.32 -8.27 -4.84
CA ILE A 72 3.45 -8.10 -3.67
C ILE A 72 3.78 -9.18 -2.66
N ALA A 73 4.08 -8.78 -1.43
CA ALA A 73 4.31 -9.72 -0.34
C ALA A 73 3.04 -10.54 -0.04
N THR A 74 3.22 -11.85 0.06
CA THR A 74 2.27 -12.79 0.68
C THR A 74 2.08 -12.47 2.17
N PRO A 75 1.00 -12.96 2.79
CA PRO A 75 0.82 -12.83 4.24
C PRO A 75 1.99 -13.38 5.07
N GLU A 76 2.61 -14.48 4.62
CA GLU A 76 3.77 -15.11 5.23
C GLU A 76 5.00 -14.19 5.15
N GLU A 77 5.34 -13.70 3.96
CA GLU A 77 6.44 -12.74 3.78
C GLU A 77 6.21 -11.45 4.56
N ALA A 78 4.98 -10.95 4.60
CA ALA A 78 4.64 -9.78 5.40
C ALA A 78 4.90 -10.00 6.90
N ARG A 79 4.66 -11.20 7.42
CA ARG A 79 5.01 -11.55 8.82
C ARG A 79 6.51 -11.56 9.04
N GLU A 80 7.28 -12.12 8.11
CA GLU A 80 8.74 -12.15 8.19
C GLU A 80 9.32 -10.73 8.17
N ILE A 81 8.88 -9.90 7.22
CA ILE A 81 9.27 -8.48 7.08
C ILE A 81 8.95 -7.70 8.37
N LEU A 82 7.77 -7.91 8.94
CA LEU A 82 7.30 -7.21 10.14
C LEU A 82 7.74 -7.89 11.45
N LYS A 83 8.48 -9.01 11.38
CA LYS A 83 8.91 -9.81 12.53
C LYS A 83 7.75 -10.22 13.46
N LEU A 84 6.63 -10.60 12.86
CA LEU A 84 5.43 -11.05 13.59
C LEU A 84 5.54 -12.53 13.97
N LYS A 85 4.81 -12.90 15.03
CA LYS A 85 4.67 -14.30 15.44
C LYS A 85 3.95 -15.12 14.35
N PRO A 86 4.20 -16.44 14.28
CA PRO A 86 3.47 -17.35 13.42
C PRO A 86 1.96 -17.29 13.69
N LEU A 87 1.15 -17.61 12.66
CA LEU A 87 -0.27 -17.86 12.86
C LEU A 87 -0.45 -19.09 13.75
N LYS A 88 -1.43 -19.01 14.65
CA LYS A 88 -1.88 -20.17 15.43
C LYS A 88 -2.81 -21.03 14.60
#